data_AF-A0AAU6KVT6-F1
#
_entry.id   AF-A0AAU6KVT6-F1
#
_cell.length_a   1.000
_cell.length_b   1.000
_cell.length_c   1.000
_cell.angle_alpha   90.00
_cell.angle_beta   90.00
_cell.angle_gamma   90.00
#
_symmetry.space_group_name_H-M   'P 1'
#
loop_
_entity.id
_entity.type
_entity.pdbx_description
1 polymer ?
#
loop_
_entity_poly.entity_id
_entity_poly.type
_entity_poly.pdbx_seq_one_letter_code
_entity_poly.pdbx_strand_id
1 'polypeptide(L)'
;MHLGQRLGLFTIIVLGEGVAQLVMVGPEANWDHTLRALGLAGFLLLVPIWRLSLVHGYGGVPNLREAALPPRLVLLLHCLTNGALTALAAGLGASVEHRHDELPTSVRCVLCANFAAYVIIAALAAIMSRRTANTSTRWTALLSHLLPPLALSLATGFFGNDLPSVAVVWLLVAAAGWGLLGYVAQRGRRGIAQRA
;
A
#
# COMPACT_ATOMS: atom_id res chain seq x y z
N MET A 1 -3.09 -15.13 -22.53
CA MET A 1 -3.43 -13.84 -21.88
C MET A 1 -4.45 -14.01 -20.74
N HIS A 2 -4.20 -14.91 -19.78
CA HIS A 2 -5.12 -15.13 -18.62
C HIS A 2 -4.43 -15.00 -17.25
N LEU A 3 -3.10 -15.06 -17.22
CA LEU A 3 -2.35 -15.07 -15.96
C LEU A 3 -2.45 -13.72 -15.23
N GLY A 4 -2.20 -12.60 -15.91
CA GLY A 4 -2.30 -11.27 -15.30
C GLY A 4 -3.68 -10.95 -14.74
N GLN A 5 -4.74 -11.36 -15.44
CA GLN A 5 -6.13 -11.17 -15.00
C GLN A 5 -6.47 -12.00 -13.76
N ARG A 6 -6.05 -13.27 -13.71
CA ARG A 6 -6.23 -14.14 -12.52
C ARG A 6 -5.44 -13.64 -11.32
N LEU A 7 -4.22 -13.15 -11.52
CA LEU A 7 -3.43 -12.53 -10.46
C LEU A 7 -4.10 -11.24 -9.95
N GLY A 8 -4.59 -10.38 -10.84
CA GLY A 8 -5.36 -9.20 -10.44
C GLY A 8 -6.59 -9.54 -9.61
N LEU A 9 -7.35 -10.57 -10.02
CA LEU A 9 -8.52 -11.06 -9.26
C LEU A 9 -8.14 -11.57 -7.87
N PHE A 10 -7.05 -12.31 -7.74
CA PHE A 10 -6.56 -12.75 -6.43
C PHE A 10 -6.26 -11.57 -5.51
N THR A 11 -5.59 -10.53 -6.02
CA THR A 11 -5.32 -9.32 -5.23
C THR A 11 -6.60 -8.57 -4.86
N ILE A 12 -7.62 -8.53 -5.72
CA ILE A 12 -8.93 -7.98 -5.36
C ILE A 12 -9.56 -8.75 -4.20
N ILE A 13 -9.49 -10.09 -4.21
CA ILE A 13 -10.02 -10.92 -3.13
C ILE A 13 -9.29 -10.62 -1.81
N VAL A 14 -7.96 -10.52 -1.83
CA VAL A 14 -7.16 -10.17 -0.65
C VAL A 14 -7.51 -8.78 -0.12
N LEU A 15 -7.72 -7.80 -1.00
CA LEU A 15 -8.20 -6.48 -0.58
C LEU A 15 -9.62 -6.54 0.00
N GLY A 16 -10.50 -7.33 -0.61
CA GLY A 16 -11.86 -7.55 -0.13
C GLY A 16 -11.88 -8.16 1.27
N GLU A 17 -10.99 -9.13 1.53
CA GLU A 17 -10.79 -9.70 2.85
C GLU A 17 -10.32 -8.63 3.85
N GLY A 18 -9.40 -7.75 3.44
CA GLY A 18 -9.01 -6.61 4.28
C GLY A 18 -10.17 -5.67 4.63
N VAL A 19 -11.11 -5.45 3.71
CA VAL A 19 -12.35 -4.69 4.00
C VAL A 19 -13.25 -5.47 4.96
N ALA A 20 -13.39 -6.78 4.77
CA ALA A 20 -14.19 -7.62 5.67
C ALA A 20 -13.66 -7.57 7.12
N GLN A 21 -12.34 -7.68 7.31
CA GLN A 21 -11.68 -7.56 8.62
C GLN A 21 -11.99 -6.21 9.31
N LEU A 22 -12.08 -5.11 8.55
CA LEU A 22 -12.46 -3.80 9.09
C LEU A 22 -13.93 -3.72 9.55
N VAL A 23 -14.83 -4.50 8.92
CA VAL A 23 -16.28 -4.45 9.17
C VAL A 23 -16.72 -5.47 10.23
N MET A 24 -16.02 -6.60 10.35
CA MET A 24 -16.42 -7.73 11.20
C MET A 24 -16.38 -7.45 12.71
N VAL A 25 -15.88 -6.31 13.15
CA VAL A 25 -15.79 -5.96 14.59
C VAL A 25 -17.13 -5.45 15.18
N GLY A 26 -18.19 -5.27 14.37
CA GLY A 26 -19.45 -4.65 14.83
C GLY A 26 -20.69 -5.54 14.75
N PRO A 27 -21.03 -6.29 15.82
CA PRO A 27 -22.39 -6.16 16.37
C PRO A 27 -22.45 -5.79 17.87
N GLU A 28 -21.41 -6.03 18.66
CA GLU A 28 -21.45 -5.86 20.14
C GLU A 28 -20.81 -4.55 20.65
N ALA A 29 -20.13 -3.80 19.77
CA ALA A 29 -19.43 -2.57 20.15
C ALA A 29 -20.34 -1.33 20.03
N ASN A 30 -20.43 -0.54 21.10
CA ASN A 30 -20.98 0.82 21.04
C ASN A 30 -20.29 1.59 19.91
N TRP A 31 -21.08 2.10 18.96
CA TRP A 31 -20.63 2.71 17.71
C TRP A 31 -20.00 4.09 17.94
N ASP A 32 -18.80 4.08 18.51
CA ASP A 32 -18.07 5.28 18.89
C ASP A 32 -17.46 5.99 17.65
N HIS A 33 -17.19 7.28 17.79
CA HIS A 33 -16.51 8.10 16.80
C HIS A 33 -15.14 7.52 16.39
N THR A 34 -14.44 6.89 17.34
CA THR A 34 -13.14 6.21 17.12
C THR A 34 -13.24 5.05 16.15
N LEU A 35 -14.30 4.23 16.26
CA LEU A 35 -14.55 3.09 15.38
C LEU A 35 -14.83 3.56 13.94
N ARG A 36 -15.63 4.63 13.80
CA ARG A 36 -15.90 5.27 12.51
C ARG A 36 -14.62 5.83 11.87
N ALA A 37 -13.78 6.48 12.67
CA ALA A 37 -12.52 7.04 12.19
C ALA A 37 -11.54 5.94 11.74
N LEU A 38 -11.41 4.84 12.49
CA LEU A 38 -10.55 3.70 12.11
C LEU A 38 -11.07 2.98 10.87
N GLY A 39 -12.37 2.70 10.80
CA GLY A 39 -12.98 2.08 9.62
C GLY A 39 -12.78 2.93 8.36
N LEU A 40 -13.00 4.25 8.48
CA LEU A 40 -12.76 5.20 7.38
C LEU A 40 -11.28 5.25 7.00
N ALA A 41 -10.36 5.31 7.97
CA ALA A 41 -8.93 5.36 7.72
C ALA A 41 -8.43 4.07 7.05
N GLY A 42 -8.87 2.89 7.53
CA GLY A 42 -8.54 1.60 6.93
C GLY A 42 -9.05 1.51 5.48
N PHE A 43 -10.29 1.93 5.23
CA PHE A 43 -10.84 1.98 3.87
C PHE A 43 -10.04 2.95 2.98
N LEU A 44 -9.74 4.15 3.46
CA LEU A 44 -8.94 5.15 2.74
C LEU A 44 -7.49 4.72 2.51
N LEU A 45 -6.95 3.80 3.32
CA LEU A 45 -5.63 3.21 3.09
C LEU A 45 -5.68 2.15 1.97
N LEU A 46 -6.74 1.36 1.91
CA LEU A 46 -6.91 0.32 0.89
C LEU A 46 -7.17 0.89 -0.52
N VAL A 47 -7.85 2.04 -0.63
CA VAL A 47 -8.12 2.71 -1.92
C VAL A 47 -6.86 3.06 -2.74
N PRO A 48 -5.84 3.76 -2.20
CA PRO A 48 -4.63 4.07 -2.95
C PRO A 48 -3.83 2.80 -3.26
N ILE A 49 -3.80 1.82 -2.36
CA ILE A 49 -3.17 0.51 -2.58
C ILE A 49 -3.84 -0.21 -3.76
N TRP A 50 -5.18 -0.29 -3.77
CA TRP A 50 -5.96 -0.84 -4.87
C TRP A 50 -5.61 -0.16 -6.19
N ARG A 51 -5.61 1.17 -6.19
CA ARG A 51 -5.35 1.97 -7.38
C ARG A 51 -3.91 1.79 -7.90
N LEU A 52 -2.94 1.65 -7.01
CA LEU A 52 -1.54 1.42 -7.39
C LEU A 52 -1.30 -0.01 -7.91
N SER A 53 -1.89 -1.01 -7.25
CA SER A 53 -1.70 -2.43 -7.59
C SER A 53 -2.49 -2.89 -8.82
N LEU A 54 -3.71 -2.37 -9.04
CA LEU A 54 -4.60 -2.87 -10.09
C LEU A 54 -4.78 -1.92 -11.27
N VAL A 55 -4.84 -0.60 -11.02
CA VAL A 55 -5.02 0.38 -12.11
C VAL A 55 -3.66 0.77 -12.72
N HIS A 56 -2.60 0.80 -11.91
CA HIS A 56 -1.26 1.25 -12.32
C HIS A 56 -0.20 0.16 -12.27
N GLY A 57 -0.58 -1.07 -11.92
CA GLY A 57 0.28 -2.23 -11.81
C GLY A 57 -0.07 -3.32 -12.83
N TYR A 58 0.69 -4.40 -12.80
CA TYR A 58 0.41 -5.61 -13.58
C TYR A 58 0.39 -6.82 -12.65
N GLY A 59 -0.70 -7.60 -12.71
CA GLY A 59 -0.88 -8.78 -11.86
C GLY A 59 -0.84 -8.45 -10.36
N GLY A 60 -1.40 -7.32 -9.92
CA GLY A 60 -1.44 -6.93 -8.51
C GLY A 60 -0.14 -6.32 -7.97
N VAL A 61 0.94 -6.30 -8.75
CA VAL A 61 2.23 -5.67 -8.37
C VAL A 61 2.22 -4.20 -8.78
N PRO A 62 2.36 -3.25 -7.83
CA PRO A 62 2.35 -1.83 -8.12
C PRO A 62 3.52 -1.42 -9.02
N ASN A 63 3.29 -0.48 -9.94
CA ASN A 63 4.29 0.09 -10.87
C ASN A 63 4.95 -0.88 -11.87
N LEU A 64 4.47 -2.13 -11.97
CA LEU A 64 5.01 -3.09 -12.91
C LEU A 64 4.39 -2.91 -14.31
N ARG A 65 5.22 -2.81 -15.35
CA ARG A 65 4.75 -2.85 -16.75
C ARG A 65 4.65 -4.29 -17.25
N GLU A 66 3.67 -4.52 -18.13
CA GLU A 66 3.51 -5.78 -18.85
C GLU A 66 4.80 -6.13 -19.62
N ALA A 67 5.19 -7.41 -19.60
CA ALA A 67 6.41 -7.96 -20.22
C ALA A 67 7.76 -7.39 -19.72
N ALA A 68 7.79 -6.59 -18.64
CA ALA A 68 9.05 -6.05 -18.14
C ALA A 68 9.92 -7.07 -17.36
N LEU A 69 9.32 -8.17 -16.89
CA LEU A 69 9.95 -9.18 -16.05
C LEU A 69 9.60 -10.61 -16.49
N PRO A 70 10.50 -11.59 -16.26
CA PRO A 70 10.17 -12.99 -16.47
C PRO A 70 9.04 -13.44 -15.52
N PRO A 71 8.17 -14.38 -15.95
CA PRO A 71 6.97 -14.77 -15.20
C PRO A 71 7.23 -15.20 -13.75
N ARG A 72 8.37 -15.84 -13.47
CA ARG A 72 8.75 -16.28 -12.11
C ARG A 72 8.88 -15.11 -11.14
N LEU A 73 9.48 -14.00 -11.57
CA LEU A 73 9.65 -12.82 -10.73
C LEU A 73 8.32 -12.08 -10.54
N VAL A 74 7.45 -12.07 -11.56
CA VAL A 74 6.09 -11.52 -11.44
C VAL A 74 5.30 -12.28 -10.38
N LEU A 75 5.36 -13.62 -10.40
CA LEU A 75 4.69 -14.46 -9.39
C LEU A 75 5.28 -14.26 -7.99
N LEU A 76 6.60 -14.15 -7.87
CA LEU A 76 7.25 -13.87 -6.58
C LEU A 76 6.82 -12.50 -6.03
N LEU A 77 6.90 -11.43 -6.83
CA LEU A 77 6.48 -10.09 -6.42
C LEU A 77 4.98 -10.06 -6.10
N HIS A 78 4.16 -10.79 -6.85
CA HIS A 78 2.74 -10.94 -6.56
C HIS A 78 2.52 -11.60 -5.19
N CYS A 79 3.19 -12.72 -4.92
CA CYS A 79 3.10 -13.42 -3.64
C CYS A 79 3.51 -12.51 -2.47
N LEU A 80 4.66 -11.84 -2.60
CA LEU A 80 5.15 -10.90 -1.59
C LEU A 80 4.20 -9.72 -1.39
N THR A 81 3.63 -9.17 -2.46
CA THR A 81 2.67 -8.06 -2.37
C THR A 81 1.42 -8.51 -1.64
N ASN A 82 0.82 -9.65 -2.02
CA ASN A 82 -0.38 -10.13 -1.34
C ASN A 82 -0.11 -10.54 0.11
N GLY A 83 1.04 -11.16 0.40
CA GLY A 83 1.44 -11.45 1.78
C GLY A 83 1.52 -10.20 2.65
N ALA A 84 2.15 -9.13 2.12
CA ALA A 84 2.21 -7.85 2.81
C ALA A 84 0.81 -7.22 2.98
N LEU A 85 -0.07 -7.33 1.99
CA LEU A 85 -1.45 -6.84 2.07
C LEU A 85 -2.29 -7.61 3.07
N THR A 86 -2.16 -8.94 3.12
CA THR A 86 -2.84 -9.79 4.09
C THR A 86 -2.37 -9.47 5.51
N ALA A 87 -1.06 -9.32 5.73
CA ALA A 87 -0.52 -8.97 7.03
C ALA A 87 -0.92 -7.54 7.46
N LEU A 88 -1.01 -6.61 6.51
CA LEU A 88 -1.50 -5.26 6.76
C LEU A 88 -3.01 -5.28 7.11
N ALA A 89 -3.81 -6.07 6.41
CA ALA A 89 -5.22 -6.29 6.73
C ALA A 89 -5.42 -6.89 8.14
N ALA A 90 -4.62 -7.89 8.50
CA ALA A 90 -4.64 -8.46 9.86
C ALA A 90 -4.25 -7.42 10.92
N GLY A 91 -3.21 -6.62 10.66
CA GLY A 91 -2.82 -5.51 11.54
C GLY A 91 -3.91 -4.45 11.69
N LEU A 92 -4.66 -4.16 10.61
CA LEU A 92 -5.80 -3.25 10.64
C LEU A 92 -6.93 -3.81 11.50
N GLY A 93 -7.30 -5.08 11.33
CA GLY A 93 -8.29 -5.74 12.20
C GLY A 93 -7.89 -5.66 13.68
N ALA A 94 -6.64 -6.03 14.00
CA ALA A 94 -6.12 -5.96 15.36
C ALA A 94 -6.11 -4.52 15.93
N SER A 95 -5.89 -3.50 15.10
CA SER A 95 -5.96 -2.08 15.53
C SER A 95 -7.37 -1.63 15.88
N VAL A 96 -8.40 -2.24 15.28
CA VAL A 96 -9.81 -1.96 15.59
C VAL A 96 -10.20 -2.59 16.92
N GLU A 97 -9.64 -3.75 17.26
CA GLU A 97 -9.81 -4.37 18.58
C GLU A 97 -9.21 -3.51 19.70
N HIS A 98 -8.03 -2.92 19.46
CA HIS A 98 -7.33 -2.04 20.41
C HIS A 98 -7.67 -0.55 20.21
N ARG A 99 -8.94 -0.24 19.92
CA ARG A 99 -9.38 1.11 19.53
C ARG A 99 -9.29 2.17 20.63
N HIS A 100 -9.34 1.78 21.91
CA HIS A 100 -9.36 2.71 23.06
C HIS A 100 -8.02 2.81 23.79
N ASP A 101 -7.09 1.90 23.51
CA ASP A 101 -5.78 1.84 24.15
C ASP A 101 -4.67 2.25 23.18
N GLU A 102 -3.47 2.44 23.73
CA GLU A 102 -2.27 2.58 22.92
C GLU A 102 -2.06 1.35 22.05
N LEU A 103 -1.67 1.56 20.79
CA LEU A 103 -1.54 0.47 19.85
C LEU A 103 -0.36 -0.43 20.29
N PRO A 104 -0.59 -1.74 20.52
CA PRO A 104 0.48 -2.63 20.93
C PRO A 104 1.65 -2.56 19.95
N THR A 105 2.88 -2.51 20.48
CA THR A 105 4.10 -2.41 19.68
C THR A 105 4.17 -3.49 18.59
N SER A 106 3.67 -4.69 18.87
CA SER A 106 3.57 -5.78 17.89
C SER A 106 2.66 -5.43 16.71
N VAL A 107 1.45 -4.91 16.96
CA VAL A 107 0.47 -4.52 15.93
C VAL A 107 1.00 -3.33 15.13
N ARG A 108 1.59 -2.34 15.79
CA ARG A 108 2.22 -1.18 15.12
C ARG A 108 3.36 -1.63 14.21
N CYS A 109 4.24 -2.51 14.69
CA CYS A 109 5.32 -3.06 13.89
C CYS A 109 4.80 -3.82 12.68
N VAL A 110 3.74 -4.64 12.82
CA VAL A 110 3.13 -5.36 11.69
C VAL A 110 2.58 -4.36 10.65
N LEU A 111 1.81 -3.36 11.06
CA LEU A 111 1.26 -2.35 10.14
C LEU A 111 2.38 -1.60 9.40
N CYS A 112 3.32 -1.02 10.14
CA CYS A 112 4.39 -0.21 9.59
C CYS A 112 5.38 -1.02 8.73
N ALA A 113 5.75 -2.23 9.16
CA ALA A 113 6.69 -3.07 8.41
C ALA A 113 6.07 -3.58 7.11
N ASN A 114 4.80 -4.00 7.12
CA ASN A 114 4.13 -4.49 5.92
C ASN A 114 3.81 -3.37 4.94
N PHE A 115 3.46 -2.17 5.43
CA PHE A 115 3.34 -1.01 4.57
C PHE A 115 4.69 -0.59 3.96
N ALA A 116 5.77 -0.60 4.74
CA ALA A 116 7.12 -0.35 4.23
C ALA A 116 7.53 -1.40 3.19
N ALA A 117 7.25 -2.68 3.43
CA ALA A 117 7.48 -3.76 2.47
C ALA A 117 6.72 -3.53 1.15
N TYR A 118 5.45 -3.12 1.22
CA TYR A 118 4.66 -2.75 0.05
C TYR A 118 5.32 -1.62 -0.75
N VAL A 119 5.79 -0.55 -0.08
CA VAL A 119 6.48 0.57 -0.73
C VAL A 119 7.81 0.12 -1.36
N ILE A 120 8.58 -0.74 -0.69
CA ILE A 120 9.83 -1.31 -1.22
C ILE A 120 9.56 -2.15 -2.47
N ILE A 121 8.53 -3.00 -2.45
CA ILE A 121 8.12 -3.80 -3.60
C ILE A 121 7.71 -2.89 -4.77
N ALA A 122 6.94 -1.83 -4.50
CA ALA A 122 6.55 -0.85 -5.51
C ALA A 122 7.75 -0.09 -6.10
N ALA A 123 8.76 0.21 -5.28
CA ALA A 123 10.01 0.82 -5.71
C ALA A 123 10.83 -0.13 -6.59
N LEU A 124 10.98 -1.38 -6.16
CA LEU A 124 11.73 -2.40 -6.90
C LEU A 124 11.08 -2.67 -8.26
N ALA A 125 9.76 -2.86 -8.30
CA ALA A 125 9.01 -3.03 -9.53
C ALA A 125 9.17 -1.84 -10.48
N ALA A 126 9.12 -0.61 -9.95
CA ALA A 126 9.36 0.60 -10.74
C ALA A 126 10.80 0.67 -11.30
N ILE A 127 11.81 0.34 -10.51
CA ILE A 127 13.22 0.32 -10.93
C ILE A 127 13.45 -0.72 -12.02
N MET A 128 12.97 -1.95 -11.80
CA MET A 128 13.12 -3.06 -12.74
C MET A 128 12.43 -2.75 -14.07
N SER A 129 11.19 -2.26 -14.02
CA SER A 129 10.43 -1.92 -15.22
C SER A 129 11.09 -0.81 -16.06
N ARG A 130 11.85 0.08 -15.43
CA ARG A 130 12.55 1.19 -16.09
C ARG A 130 13.91 0.80 -16.65
N ARG A 131 14.64 -0.11 -15.99
CA ARG A 131 15.89 -0.69 -16.52
C ARG A 131 15.63 -1.39 -17.86
N THR A 132 14.57 -2.19 -17.94
CA THR A 132 14.19 -2.88 -19.18
C THR A 132 13.79 -1.91 -20.30
N ALA A 133 13.28 -0.71 -19.96
CA ALA A 133 12.79 0.26 -20.93
C ALA A 133 13.86 1.24 -21.47
N ASN A 134 15.12 1.15 -21.03
CA ASN A 134 16.24 2.03 -21.42
C ASN A 134 15.91 3.55 -21.44
N THR A 135 15.05 4.01 -20.53
CA THR A 135 14.65 5.43 -20.45
C THR A 135 15.60 6.20 -19.55
N SER A 136 16.25 7.24 -20.07
CA SER A 136 17.04 8.22 -19.29
C SER A 136 16.17 8.80 -18.15
N THR A 137 16.58 8.58 -16.91
CA THR A 137 15.70 8.70 -15.73
C THR A 137 16.11 9.88 -14.84
N ARG A 138 15.14 10.72 -14.45
CA ARG A 138 15.24 11.57 -13.24
C ARG A 138 14.99 10.70 -12.00
N TRP A 139 16.03 10.06 -11.50
CA TRP A 139 16.01 9.26 -10.26
C TRP A 139 15.49 10.05 -9.07
N THR A 140 15.78 11.35 -9.06
CA THR A 140 15.31 12.33 -8.07
C THR A 140 13.78 12.35 -7.96
N ALA A 141 13.05 12.22 -9.07
CA ALA A 141 11.60 12.18 -9.04
C ALA A 141 11.09 10.86 -8.45
N LEU A 142 11.69 9.71 -8.72
CA LEU A 142 11.24 8.45 -8.08
C LEU A 142 11.48 8.46 -6.58
N LEU A 143 12.68 8.89 -6.16
CA LEU A 143 13.03 9.00 -4.75
C LEU A 143 12.11 9.97 -4.02
N SER A 144 11.81 11.15 -4.58
CA SER A 144 11.01 12.16 -3.90
C SER A 144 9.58 11.72 -3.55
N HIS A 145 9.06 10.65 -4.17
CA HIS A 145 7.70 10.17 -3.91
C HIS A 145 7.65 8.85 -3.15
N LEU A 146 8.68 8.02 -3.24
CA LEU A 146 8.77 6.74 -2.51
C LEU A 146 9.47 6.88 -1.16
N LEU A 147 10.39 7.84 -1.04
CA LEU A 147 11.15 8.08 0.18
C LEU A 147 10.27 8.63 1.32
N PRO A 148 9.34 9.59 1.10
CA PRO A 148 8.52 10.10 2.20
C PRO A 148 7.57 9.05 2.81
N PRO A 149 6.84 8.23 2.03
CA PRO A 149 6.00 7.15 2.57
C PRO A 149 6.82 6.11 3.36
N LEU A 150 8.00 5.75 2.85
CA LEU A 150 8.89 4.78 3.51
C LEU A 150 9.44 5.34 4.83
N ALA A 151 9.95 6.57 4.80
CA ALA A 151 10.49 7.26 5.97
C ALA A 151 9.40 7.44 7.04
N LEU A 152 8.19 7.85 6.64
CA LEU A 152 7.08 8.02 7.56
C LEU A 152 6.71 6.70 8.23
N SER A 153 6.57 5.62 7.45
CA SER A 153 6.22 4.29 7.98
C SER A 153 7.26 3.75 8.97
N LEU A 154 8.54 3.88 8.65
CA LEU A 154 9.63 3.46 9.53
C LEU A 154 9.67 4.33 10.79
N ALA A 155 9.55 5.66 10.65
CA ALA A 155 9.52 6.57 11.78
C ALA A 155 8.35 6.26 12.73
N THR A 156 7.15 6.00 12.20
CA THR A 156 6.01 5.58 13.03
C THR A 156 6.22 4.21 13.68
N GLY A 157 6.90 3.27 13.01
CA GLY A 157 7.22 1.96 13.58
C GLY A 157 8.14 2.08 14.80
N PHE A 158 9.22 2.86 14.67
CA PHE A 158 10.26 2.99 15.71
C PHE A 158 9.91 3.99 16.82
N PHE A 159 9.31 5.13 16.48
CA PHE A 159 9.09 6.24 17.43
C PHE A 159 7.64 6.38 17.89
N GLY A 160 6.70 5.63 17.31
CA GLY A 160 5.27 5.77 17.60
C GLY A 160 4.76 5.02 18.83
N ASN A 161 5.58 4.85 19.88
CA ASN A 161 5.20 4.10 21.08
C ASN A 161 3.95 4.65 21.74
N ASP A 162 3.82 5.99 21.82
CA ASP A 162 2.73 6.67 22.51
C ASP A 162 1.60 7.12 21.57
N LEU A 163 1.60 6.64 20.31
CA LEU A 163 0.60 7.08 19.33
C LEU A 163 -0.69 6.24 19.44
N PRO A 164 -1.86 6.90 19.46
CA PRO A 164 -3.13 6.20 19.43
C PRO A 164 -3.31 5.47 18.09
N SER A 165 -3.99 4.33 18.11
CA SER A 165 -4.27 3.47 16.95
C SER A 165 -4.76 4.24 15.73
N VAL A 166 -5.69 5.19 15.96
CA VAL A 166 -6.25 6.07 14.92
C VAL A 166 -5.16 6.89 14.22
N ALA A 167 -4.25 7.50 14.97
CA ALA A 167 -3.21 8.36 14.42
C ALA A 167 -2.24 7.57 13.54
N VAL A 168 -1.84 6.37 13.97
CA VAL A 168 -0.96 5.48 13.18
C VAL A 168 -1.59 5.15 11.82
N VAL A 169 -2.87 4.75 11.80
CA VAL A 169 -3.56 4.40 10.54
C VAL A 169 -3.71 5.63 9.64
N TRP A 170 -4.05 6.80 10.19
CA TRP A 170 -4.13 8.04 9.40
C TRP A 170 -2.77 8.49 8.83
N LEU A 171 -1.67 8.27 9.55
CA LEU A 171 -0.33 8.54 9.02
C LEU A 171 -0.01 7.61 7.84
N LEU A 172 -0.40 6.34 7.90
CA LEU A 172 -0.26 5.42 6.77
C LEU A 172 -1.14 5.83 5.58
N VAL A 173 -2.36 6.32 5.82
CA VAL A 173 -3.23 6.88 4.78
C VAL A 173 -2.56 8.07 4.09
N ALA A 174 -1.98 9.00 4.87
CA ALA A 174 -1.27 10.15 4.33
C ALA A 174 -0.05 9.72 3.50
N ALA A 175 0.72 8.74 3.97
CA ALA A 175 1.83 8.15 3.21
C ALA A 175 1.38 7.52 1.89
N ALA A 176 0.31 6.73 1.91
CA ALA A 176 -0.22 6.07 0.71
C ALA A 176 -0.78 7.09 -0.30
N GLY A 177 -1.48 8.11 0.20
CA GLY A 177 -1.98 9.24 -0.60
C GLY A 177 -0.84 10.02 -1.25
N TRP A 178 0.23 10.32 -0.50
CA TRP A 178 1.41 11.00 -1.05
C TRP A 178 2.07 10.20 -2.18
N GLY A 179 2.25 8.89 -1.99
CA GLY A 179 2.79 8.00 -3.02
C GLY A 179 1.94 7.99 -4.29
N LEU A 180 0.61 7.94 -4.14
CA LEU A 180 -0.33 7.96 -5.26
C LEU A 180 -0.32 9.30 -6.01
N LEU A 181 -0.41 10.43 -5.29
CA LEU A 181 -0.37 11.76 -5.90
C LEU A 181 0.93 11.97 -6.68
N GLY A 182 2.04 11.52 -6.11
CA GLY A 182 3.34 11.53 -6.75
C GLY A 182 3.39 10.77 -8.07
N TYR A 183 2.82 9.57 -8.08
CA TYR A 183 2.71 8.75 -9.28
C TYR A 183 1.88 9.45 -10.37
N VAL A 184 0.71 9.99 -10.01
CA VAL A 184 -0.19 10.67 -10.94
C VAL A 184 0.48 11.92 -11.54
N ALA A 185 1.13 12.74 -10.72
CA ALA A 185 1.83 13.94 -11.16
C ALA A 185 2.96 13.63 -12.16
N GLN A 186 3.71 12.53 -11.94
CA GLN A 186 4.75 12.08 -12.87
C GLN A 186 4.18 11.64 -14.21
N ARG A 187 3.04 10.94 -14.21
CA ARG A 187 2.38 10.46 -15.44
C ARG A 187 1.83 11.64 -16.26
N GLY A 188 1.21 12.62 -15.61
CA GLY A 188 0.74 13.85 -16.26
C GLY A 188 1.87 14.61 -16.96
N ARG A 189 3.03 14.78 -16.29
CA ARG A 189 4.21 15.43 -16.88
C ARG A 189 4.76 14.70 -18.11
N ARG A 190 4.69 13.36 -18.14
CA ARG A 190 5.10 12.57 -19.32
C ARG A 190 4.13 12.71 -20.50
N GLY A 191 2.83 12.74 -20.23
CA GLY A 191 1.82 12.92 -21.28
C GLY A 191 1.92 14.28 -21.98
N ILE A 192 2.30 15.33 -21.25
CA ILE A 192 2.54 16.67 -21.82
C ILE A 192 3.83 16.67 -22.66
N ALA A 193 4.92 16.06 -22.16
CA ALA A 193 6.20 16.02 -22.87
C ALA A 193 6.20 15.16 -24.15
N GLN A 194 5.20 14.29 -24.36
CA GLN A 194 5.04 13.53 -25.62
C GLN A 194 4.15 14.24 -26.65
N ARG A 195 3.49 15.34 -26.26
CA ARG A 195 2.59 16.14 -27.13
C ARG A 195 3.21 17.46 -27.60
N ALA A 196 4.39 17.81 -27.08
CA ALA A 196 5.20 18.94 -27.48
C ALA A 196 6.37 18.45 -28.34
#